data_AF-A0ABD1USW4-F1
#
_entry.id   AF-A0ABD1USW4-F1
#
_cell.length_a   1.000
_cell.length_b   1.000
_cell.length_c   1.000
_cell.angle_alpha   90.00
_cell.angle_beta   90.00
_cell.angle_gamma   90.00
#
_symmetry.space_group_name_H-M   'P 1'
#
loop_
_entity.id
_entity.type
_entity.pdbx_description
1 polymer ?
#
loop_
_entity_poly.entity_id
_entity_poly.type
_entity_poly.pdbx_seq_one_letter_code
_entity_poly.pdbx_strand_id
1 'polypeptide(L)'
;MLECHHSQYVTISLAYHAKSFTGAPRGETQKQIMNQLQDEVEYFHLSFTDWINGYTSYVETLNSWLQNCILQPRERYKGRRAFSPRRVLLPPIIVLCRDWSAGIKSLPTEEVSIAIRAFLFDLQRPARHNYMHKNEESESKDDGKNDDPSNLSFIQTSLTNVLDRLTKFSEASVKMCEDIHQKCEAARNAYDNYKAPPRSFSI
;
A
#
# COMPACT_ATOMS: atom_id res chain seq x y z
N MET A 1 8.30 -2.01 -15.90
CA MET A 1 6.86 -2.38 -15.94
C MET A 1 6.61 -3.51 -16.95
N LEU A 2 7.06 -3.39 -18.20
CA LEU A 2 6.88 -4.43 -19.24
C LEU A 2 7.49 -5.80 -18.86
N GLU A 3 8.74 -5.83 -18.39
CA GLU A 3 9.44 -7.07 -18.02
C GLU A 3 8.76 -7.80 -16.86
N CYS A 4 8.27 -7.05 -15.86
CA CYS A 4 7.52 -7.60 -14.73
C CYS A 4 6.19 -8.21 -15.19
N HIS A 5 5.43 -7.49 -16.01
CA HIS A 5 4.19 -8.03 -16.59
C HIS A 5 4.45 -9.25 -17.46
N HIS A 6 5.53 -9.27 -18.23
CA HIS A 6 5.91 -10.43 -19.02
C HIS A 6 6.22 -11.63 -18.13
N SER A 7 7.02 -11.45 -17.08
CA SER A 7 7.31 -12.50 -16.11
C SER A 7 6.05 -13.00 -15.40
N GLN A 8 5.16 -12.11 -14.96
CA GLN A 8 3.89 -12.47 -14.34
C GLN A 8 3.01 -13.28 -15.29
N TYR A 9 2.90 -12.85 -16.54
CA TYR A 9 2.13 -13.54 -17.58
C TYR A 9 2.65 -14.97 -17.79
N VAL A 10 3.97 -15.14 -17.93
CA VAL A 10 4.60 -16.46 -18.08
C VAL A 10 4.30 -17.34 -16.87
N THR A 11 4.52 -16.83 -15.66
CA THR A 11 4.28 -17.61 -14.42
C THR A 11 2.82 -18.03 -14.28
N ILE A 12 1.87 -17.12 -14.50
CA ILE A 12 0.43 -17.41 -14.42
C ILE A 12 0.04 -18.44 -15.49
N SER A 13 0.53 -18.28 -16.72
CA SER A 13 0.25 -19.23 -17.81
C SER A 13 0.78 -20.62 -17.49
N LEU A 14 2.00 -20.73 -16.98
CA LEU A 14 2.58 -22.01 -16.54
C LEU A 14 1.77 -22.64 -15.40
N ALA A 15 1.35 -21.85 -14.40
CA ALA A 15 0.53 -22.33 -13.29
C ALA A 15 -0.85 -22.80 -13.75
N TYR A 16 -1.47 -22.11 -14.72
CA TYR A 16 -2.78 -22.46 -15.26
C TYR A 16 -2.75 -23.78 -16.07
N HIS A 17 -1.65 -24.04 -16.77
CA HIS A 17 -1.45 -25.26 -17.56
C HIS A 17 -0.85 -26.43 -16.77
N ALA A 18 -0.36 -26.19 -15.55
CA ALA A 18 0.05 -27.24 -14.63
C ALA A 18 -1.20 -28.01 -14.16
N LYS A 19 -1.55 -29.09 -14.87
CA LYS A 19 -2.55 -30.06 -14.41
C LYS A 19 -2.17 -30.49 -12.99
N SER A 20 -3.14 -30.43 -12.06
CA SER A 20 -3.05 -30.82 -10.65
C SER A 20 -1.87 -31.76 -10.41
N PHE A 21 -0.81 -31.25 -9.77
CA PHE A 21 0.44 -31.99 -9.52
C PHE A 21 0.09 -33.37 -8.94
N THR A 22 0.21 -34.43 -9.75
CA THR A 22 -0.06 -35.82 -9.34
C THR A 22 0.98 -36.37 -8.35
N GLY A 23 1.92 -35.53 -7.91
CA GLY A 23 2.80 -35.77 -6.79
C GLY A 23 3.16 -34.43 -6.15
N ALA A 24 2.29 -33.91 -5.28
CA ALA A 24 2.65 -32.79 -4.43
C ALA A 24 3.96 -33.15 -3.68
N PRO A 25 4.94 -32.24 -3.61
CA PRO A 25 6.12 -32.46 -2.77
C PRO A 25 5.65 -32.75 -1.35
N ARG A 26 6.10 -33.87 -0.77
CA ARG A 26 5.75 -34.32 0.58
C ARG A 26 6.98 -34.28 1.49
N GLY A 27 6.75 -34.10 2.79
CA GLY A 27 7.81 -34.16 3.79
C GLY A 27 8.73 -32.93 3.75
N GLU A 28 10.05 -33.14 3.67
CA GLU A 28 11.03 -32.05 3.82
C GLU A 28 10.94 -31.00 2.71
N THR A 29 10.67 -31.41 1.47
CA THR A 29 10.52 -30.46 0.33
C THR A 29 9.32 -29.54 0.52
N GLN A 30 8.20 -30.06 1.03
CA GLN A 30 7.01 -29.26 1.34
C GLN A 30 7.30 -28.23 2.44
N LYS A 31 8.01 -28.66 3.48
CA LYS A 31 8.43 -27.79 4.57
C LYS A 31 9.37 -26.68 4.09
N GLN A 32 10.32 -27.00 3.22
CA GLN A 32 11.21 -26.01 2.61
C GLN A 32 10.44 -24.99 1.77
N ILE A 33 9.50 -25.44 0.93
CA ILE A 33 8.63 -24.56 0.14
C ILE A 33 7.81 -23.64 1.06
N MET A 34 7.26 -24.19 2.15
CA MET A 34 6.47 -23.39 3.09
C MET A 34 7.31 -22.35 3.84
N ASN A 35 8.53 -22.70 4.25
CA ASN A 35 9.45 -21.75 4.87
C ASN A 35 9.82 -20.62 3.90
N GLN A 36 10.14 -20.95 2.65
CA GLN A 36 10.43 -19.95 1.62
C GLN A 36 9.24 -19.02 1.37
N LEU A 37 8.02 -19.57 1.30
CA LEU A 37 6.82 -18.76 1.17
C LEU A 37 6.65 -17.81 2.37
N GLN A 38 6.91 -18.28 3.58
CA GLN A 38 6.85 -17.44 4.77
C GLN A 38 7.87 -16.29 4.71
N ASP A 39 9.13 -16.59 4.38
CA ASP A 39 10.21 -15.60 4.30
C ASP A 39 9.88 -14.52 3.24
N GLU A 40 9.39 -14.93 2.07
CA GLU A 40 8.99 -14.01 0.99
C GLU A 40 7.80 -13.13 1.38
N VAL A 41 6.81 -13.67 2.10
CA VAL A 41 5.65 -12.89 2.57
C VAL A 41 6.06 -11.91 3.66
N GLU A 42 6.98 -12.30 4.54
CA GLU A 42 7.53 -11.41 5.57
C GLU A 42 8.33 -10.28 4.94
N TYR A 43 9.19 -10.60 3.98
CA TYR A 43 9.93 -9.61 3.20
C TYR A 43 8.99 -8.66 2.43
N PHE A 44 7.92 -9.19 1.84
CA PHE A 44 6.89 -8.37 1.20
C PHE A 44 6.19 -7.44 2.19
N HIS A 45 5.84 -7.92 3.39
CA HIS A 45 5.21 -7.11 4.43
C HIS A 45 6.09 -5.92 4.85
N LEU A 46 7.38 -6.20 5.09
CA LEU A 46 8.37 -5.18 5.43
C LEU A 46 8.51 -4.16 4.29
N SER A 47 8.70 -4.65 3.06
CA SER A 47 8.85 -3.82 1.87
C SER A 47 7.63 -2.92 1.62
N PHE A 48 6.42 -3.46 1.81
CA PHE A 48 5.18 -2.70 1.68
C PHE A 48 5.09 -1.60 2.74
N THR A 49 5.41 -1.93 3.99
CA THR A 49 5.39 -0.99 5.11
C THR A 49 6.40 0.14 4.91
N ASP A 50 7.64 -0.20 4.54
CA ASP A 50 8.69 0.78 4.27
C ASP A 50 8.35 1.67 3.09
N TRP A 51 7.79 1.10 2.02
CA TRP A 51 7.33 1.87 0.87
C TRP A 51 6.26 2.91 1.26
N ILE A 52 5.22 2.50 2.00
CA ILE A 52 4.16 3.43 2.41
C ILE A 52 4.69 4.49 3.37
N ASN A 53 5.53 4.11 4.33
CA ASN A 53 6.12 5.05 5.28
C ASN A 53 7.01 6.07 4.56
N GLY A 54 7.87 5.61 3.66
CA GLY A 54 8.74 6.48 2.86
C GLY A 54 7.93 7.41 1.95
N TYR A 55 6.90 6.89 1.29
CA TYR A 55 6.00 7.68 0.44
C TYR A 55 5.25 8.75 1.24
N THR A 56 4.69 8.39 2.39
CA THR A 56 3.98 9.31 3.30
C THR A 56 4.91 10.41 3.78
N SER A 57 6.08 10.03 4.33
CA SER A 57 7.07 10.98 4.87
C SER A 57 7.56 11.96 3.80
N TYR A 58 7.80 11.48 2.58
CA TYR A 58 8.20 12.32 1.46
C TYR A 58 7.14 13.40 1.16
N VAL A 59 5.87 13.01 1.00
CA VAL A 59 4.79 13.94 0.67
C VAL A 59 4.50 14.90 1.82
N GLU A 60 4.55 14.44 3.07
CA GLU A 60 4.41 15.29 4.25
C GLU A 60 5.53 16.33 4.36
N THR A 61 6.78 15.92 4.10
CA THR A 61 7.93 16.81 4.11
C THR A 61 7.81 17.86 3.01
N LEU A 62 7.42 17.45 1.81
CA LEU A 62 7.19 18.36 0.69
C LEU A 62 6.08 19.37 1.01
N ASN A 63 4.95 18.92 1.55
CA ASN A 63 3.85 19.79 1.95
C ASN A 63 4.29 20.77 3.04
N SER A 64 4.99 20.29 4.08
CA SER A 64 5.49 21.13 5.17
C SER A 64 6.51 22.17 4.68
N TRP A 65 7.39 21.79 3.76
CA TRP A 65 8.33 22.70 3.12
C TRP A 65 7.61 23.82 2.36
N LEU A 66 6.56 23.51 1.59
CA LEU A 66 5.76 24.52 0.90
C LEU A 66 5.07 25.48 1.87
N GLN A 67 4.48 24.97 2.97
CA GLN A 67 3.82 25.79 3.98
C GLN A 67 4.82 26.72 4.69
N ASN A 68 5.98 26.20 5.10
CA ASN A 68 6.94 26.94 5.91
C ASN A 68 7.82 27.88 5.07
N CYS A 69 8.20 27.48 3.85
CA CYS A 69 9.16 28.23 3.04
C CYS A 69 8.51 29.15 2.01
N ILE A 70 7.27 28.87 1.58
CA ILE A 70 6.60 29.64 0.51
C ILE A 70 5.41 30.45 1.05
N LEU A 71 4.61 29.89 1.96
CA LEU A 71 3.43 30.59 2.51
C LEU A 71 3.73 31.48 3.70
N GLN A 72 4.74 31.16 4.49
CA GLN A 72 5.15 32.03 5.58
C GLN A 72 5.68 33.36 5.01
N PRO A 73 5.13 34.52 5.40
CA PRO A 73 5.65 35.80 4.93
C PRO A 73 7.06 35.97 5.49
N ARG A 74 8.09 35.76 4.66
CA ARG A 74 9.46 36.16 4.98
C ARG A 74 9.40 37.62 5.42
N GLU A 75 9.94 37.91 6.60
CA GLU A 75 9.69 39.13 7.36
C GLU A 75 9.64 40.41 6.51
N ARG A 76 8.64 41.23 6.84
CA ARG A 76 8.29 42.48 6.17
C ARG A 76 9.51 43.42 6.08
N TYR A 77 10.10 43.53 4.90
CA TYR A 77 10.86 44.73 4.56
C TYR A 77 9.88 45.83 4.17
N LYS A 78 9.91 46.90 4.97
CA LYS A 78 9.06 48.09 4.96
C LYS A 78 8.63 48.53 3.54
N GLY A 79 7.32 48.61 3.31
CA GLY A 79 6.74 49.43 2.23
C GLY A 79 5.96 48.73 1.11
N ARG A 80 6.01 47.40 0.96
CA ARG A 80 5.17 46.70 -0.05
C ARG A 80 3.90 46.15 0.58
N ARG A 81 2.73 46.58 0.06
CA ARG A 81 1.40 46.09 0.46
C ARG A 81 1.37 44.57 0.55
N ALA A 82 0.85 44.06 1.68
CA ALA A 82 0.81 42.64 2.03
C ALA A 82 -0.06 41.77 1.10
N PHE A 83 -0.95 42.40 0.31
CA PHE A 83 -1.97 41.72 -0.46
C PHE A 83 -1.79 41.98 -1.96
N SER A 84 -1.12 41.06 -2.64
CA SER A 84 -1.39 40.86 -4.07
C SER A 84 -2.78 40.19 -4.17
N PRO A 85 -3.69 40.66 -5.02
CA PRO A 85 -5.00 40.03 -5.24
C PRO A 85 -4.90 38.52 -5.55
N ARG A 86 -3.83 38.09 -6.25
CA ARG A 86 -3.53 36.68 -6.52
C ARG A 86 -3.14 35.87 -5.28
N ARG A 87 -2.84 36.49 -4.13
CA ARG A 87 -2.57 35.79 -2.84
C ARG A 87 -3.85 35.36 -2.12
N VAL A 88 -5.03 35.77 -2.59
CA VAL A 88 -6.31 35.26 -2.07
C VAL A 88 -6.56 33.82 -2.55
N LEU A 89 -5.98 33.45 -3.71
CA LEU A 89 -5.99 32.08 -4.22
C LEU A 89 -4.62 31.43 -3.99
N LEU A 90 -4.61 30.24 -3.39
CA LEU A 90 -3.39 29.48 -3.22
C LEU A 90 -2.88 29.00 -4.59
N PRO A 91 -1.56 29.12 -4.87
CA PRO A 91 -0.96 28.47 -6.03
C PRO A 91 -1.36 26.98 -6.11
N PRO A 92 -1.67 26.43 -7.29
CA PRO A 92 -2.19 25.06 -7.42
C PRO A 92 -1.28 23.98 -6.80
N ILE A 93 0.03 24.19 -6.82
CA ILE A 93 1.02 23.29 -6.19
C ILE A 93 0.79 23.11 -4.69
N ILE A 94 0.28 24.14 -4.00
CA ILE A 94 -0.01 24.09 -2.57
C ILE A 94 -1.26 23.25 -2.31
N VAL A 95 -2.28 23.42 -3.15
CA VAL A 95 -3.52 22.62 -3.08
C VAL A 95 -3.19 21.16 -3.35
N LEU A 96 -2.39 20.88 -4.39
CA LEU A 96 -1.92 19.55 -4.74
C LEU A 96 -1.21 18.87 -3.57
N CYS A 97 -0.14 19.47 -3.02
CA CYS A 97 0.63 18.82 -1.96
C CYS A 97 -0.15 18.66 -0.65
N ARG A 98 -1.06 19.60 -0.32
CA ARG A 98 -1.94 19.48 0.83
C ARG A 98 -2.91 18.31 0.68
N ASP A 99 -3.62 18.27 -0.44
CA ASP A 99 -4.64 17.25 -0.69
C ASP A 99 -4.00 15.87 -0.90
N TRP A 100 -2.79 15.83 -1.47
CA TRP A 100 -1.99 14.60 -1.57
C TRP A 100 -1.54 14.08 -0.21
N SER A 101 -1.02 14.95 0.65
CA SER A 101 -0.63 14.59 2.02
C SER A 101 -1.83 14.06 2.84
N ALA A 102 -3.01 14.65 2.67
CA ALA A 102 -4.23 14.16 3.30
C ALA A 102 -4.71 12.84 2.68
N GLY A 103 -4.64 12.72 1.35
CA GLY A 103 -5.08 11.54 0.61
C GLY A 103 -4.33 10.28 1.01
N ILE A 104 -3.00 10.32 1.08
CA ILE A 104 -2.18 9.14 1.40
C ILE A 104 -2.57 8.56 2.77
N LYS A 105 -2.85 9.43 3.76
CA LYS A 105 -3.28 9.01 5.10
C LYS A 105 -4.64 8.35 5.14
N SER A 106 -5.47 8.55 4.10
CA SER A 106 -6.79 7.95 3.98
C SER A 106 -6.79 6.57 3.31
N LEU A 107 -5.64 6.14 2.77
CA LEU A 107 -5.54 4.84 2.12
C LEU A 107 -5.68 3.70 3.15
N PRO A 108 -6.28 2.55 2.77
CA PRO A 108 -6.51 1.43 3.68
C PRO A 108 -5.23 0.59 3.91
N THR A 109 -4.10 1.24 4.17
CA THR A 109 -2.80 0.61 4.41
C THR A 109 -2.84 -0.36 5.58
N GLU A 110 -3.49 0.02 6.66
CA GLU A 110 -3.56 -0.81 7.87
C GLU A 110 -4.33 -2.10 7.61
N GLU A 111 -5.39 -2.06 6.80
CA GLU A 111 -6.14 -3.26 6.44
C GLU A 111 -5.28 -4.26 5.65
N VAL A 112 -4.43 -3.76 4.75
CA VAL A 112 -3.46 -4.59 4.01
C VAL A 112 -2.44 -5.19 4.98
N SER A 113 -1.87 -4.39 5.87
CA SER A 113 -0.90 -4.84 6.88
C SER A 113 -1.49 -5.94 7.78
N ILE A 114 -2.72 -5.75 8.27
CA ILE A 114 -3.43 -6.73 9.09
C ILE A 114 -3.65 -8.03 8.31
N ALA A 115 -4.09 -7.94 7.06
CA ALA A 115 -4.32 -9.14 6.24
C ALA A 115 -3.03 -9.93 5.98
N ILE A 116 -1.92 -9.26 5.68
CA ILE A 116 -0.62 -9.91 5.48
C ILE A 116 -0.14 -10.58 6.77
N ARG A 117 -0.29 -9.92 7.92
CA ARG A 117 0.06 -10.51 9.23
C ARG A 117 -0.79 -11.72 9.58
N ALA A 118 -2.09 -11.67 9.30
CA ALA A 118 -2.98 -12.81 9.47
C ALA A 118 -2.52 -13.98 8.60
N PHE A 119 -2.17 -13.72 7.34
CA PHE A 119 -1.63 -14.73 6.44
C PHE A 119 -0.31 -15.33 6.95
N LEU A 120 0.62 -14.52 7.44
CA LEU A 120 1.86 -15.00 8.07
C LEU A 120 1.59 -15.91 9.29
N PHE A 121 0.62 -15.53 10.13
CA PHE A 121 0.22 -16.37 11.27
C PHE A 121 -0.33 -17.72 10.82
N ASP A 122 -1.12 -17.72 9.76
CA ASP A 122 -1.72 -18.91 9.17
C ASP A 122 -0.65 -19.84 8.57
N LEU A 123 0.39 -19.28 7.94
CA LEU A 123 1.54 -20.02 7.42
C LEU A 123 2.38 -20.68 8.52
N GLN A 124 2.40 -20.11 9.73
CA GLN A 124 3.13 -20.67 10.88
C GLN A 124 2.38 -21.81 11.61
N ARG A 125 1.08 -21.96 11.36
CA ARG A 125 0.21 -22.92 12.07
C ARG A 125 0.63 -24.39 11.89
N PRO A 126 1.01 -24.87 10.69
CA PRO A 126 1.49 -26.23 10.48
C PRO A 126 2.81 -26.52 11.23
N ALA A 127 3.68 -25.51 11.37
CA ALA A 127 4.94 -25.66 12.07
C ALA A 127 4.74 -25.83 13.59
N ARG A 128 3.80 -25.11 14.20
CA ARG A 128 3.54 -25.15 15.66
C ARG A 128 2.90 -26.45 16.14
N HIS A 129 2.06 -27.09 15.33
CA HIS A 129 1.42 -28.36 15.69
C HIS A 129 2.42 -29.52 15.84
N ASN A 130 3.57 -29.45 15.15
CA ASN A 130 4.65 -30.44 15.24
C ASN A 130 5.52 -30.30 16.49
N TYR A 131 5.49 -29.16 17.20
CA TYR A 131 6.29 -28.95 18.43
C TYR A 131 5.53 -29.35 19.70
N MET A 132 4.19 -29.30 19.72
CA MET A 132 3.42 -29.75 20.90
C MET A 132 3.26 -31.27 20.99
N HIS A 133 3.21 -31.99 19.87
CA HIS A 133 3.11 -33.46 19.88
C HIS A 133 4.44 -34.19 20.10
N LYS A 134 5.58 -33.49 20.16
CA LYS A 134 6.89 -34.11 20.46
C LYS A 134 7.21 -34.25 21.95
N ASN A 135 6.36 -33.73 22.84
CA ASN A 135 6.60 -33.77 24.30
C ASN A 135 5.71 -34.79 25.05
N GLU A 136 4.89 -35.57 24.37
CA GLU A 136 4.12 -36.66 24.98
C GLU A 136 4.36 -37.95 24.19
N GLU A 137 5.27 -38.80 24.68
CA GLU A 137 5.50 -40.14 24.11
C GLU A 137 4.27 -41.03 24.30
N SER A 138 3.80 -41.65 23.22
CA SER A 138 3.33 -43.03 23.25
C SER A 138 3.25 -43.60 21.83
N GLU A 139 3.74 -44.84 21.70
CA GLU A 139 3.83 -45.62 20.48
C GLU A 139 2.45 -45.78 19.79
N SER A 140 2.35 -45.30 18.57
CA SER A 140 1.47 -45.90 17.57
C SER A 140 2.15 -45.82 16.20
N LYS A 141 2.39 -47.00 15.62
CA LYS A 141 2.60 -47.13 14.19
C LYS A 141 1.29 -46.73 13.53
N ASP A 142 1.25 -45.58 12.89
CA ASP A 142 0.22 -45.33 11.89
C ASP A 142 0.80 -44.59 10.69
N ASP A 143 0.20 -44.98 9.58
CA ASP A 143 0.62 -44.93 8.20
C ASP A 143 0.65 -43.50 7.65
N GLY A 144 1.46 -43.29 6.62
CA GLY A 144 1.60 -42.01 5.97
C GLY A 144 0.31 -41.55 5.30
N LYS A 145 -0.36 -40.55 5.88
CA LYS A 145 -1.31 -39.65 5.20
C LYS A 145 -1.82 -38.64 6.21
N ASN A 146 -1.34 -37.39 6.14
CA ASN A 146 -2.09 -36.23 6.63
C ASN A 146 -1.58 -34.96 5.92
N ASP A 147 -1.55 -35.00 4.58
CA ASP A 147 -1.81 -33.77 3.83
C ASP A 147 -3.32 -33.61 3.80
N ASP A 148 -3.88 -33.15 4.91
CA ASP A 148 -5.31 -32.87 5.00
C ASP A 148 -5.62 -31.71 4.03
N PRO A 149 -6.49 -31.91 3.02
CA PRO A 149 -6.88 -30.86 2.06
C PRO A 149 -7.41 -29.58 2.74
N SER A 150 -7.81 -29.67 4.02
CA SER A 150 -8.18 -28.53 4.86
C SER A 150 -7.08 -27.47 4.99
N ASN A 151 -5.81 -27.87 5.11
CA ASN A 151 -4.69 -26.94 5.31
C ASN A 151 -4.44 -26.04 4.08
N LEU A 152 -4.55 -26.62 2.87
CA LEU A 152 -4.38 -25.86 1.63
C LEU A 152 -5.56 -24.90 1.40
N SER A 153 -6.79 -25.33 1.72
CA SER A 153 -7.98 -24.49 1.58
C SER A 153 -7.92 -23.23 2.47
N PHE A 154 -7.33 -23.35 3.66
CA PHE A 154 -7.16 -22.23 4.58
C PHE A 154 -6.10 -21.23 4.09
N ILE A 155 -4.95 -21.71 3.61
CA ILE A 155 -3.91 -20.88 2.99
C ILE A 155 -4.49 -20.11 1.79
N GLN A 156 -5.25 -20.79 0.93
CA GLN A 156 -5.91 -20.16 -0.22
C GLN A 156 -6.89 -19.07 0.22
N THR A 157 -7.70 -19.34 1.25
CA THR A 157 -8.66 -18.36 1.78
C THR A 157 -7.95 -17.13 2.33
N SER A 158 -6.89 -17.32 3.11
CA SER A 158 -6.13 -16.23 3.73
C SER A 158 -5.36 -15.41 2.69
N LEU A 159 -4.73 -16.06 1.71
CA LEU A 159 -4.08 -15.39 0.57
C LEU A 159 -5.10 -14.59 -0.27
N THR A 160 -6.28 -15.16 -0.52
CA THR A 160 -7.35 -14.47 -1.25
C THR A 160 -7.77 -13.19 -0.53
N ASN A 161 -7.85 -13.22 0.81
CA ASN A 161 -8.13 -12.03 1.60
C ASN A 161 -7.01 -10.97 1.48
N VAL A 162 -5.73 -11.37 1.47
CA VAL A 162 -4.62 -10.42 1.23
C VAL A 162 -4.76 -9.75 -0.14
N LEU A 163 -5.05 -10.52 -1.19
CA LEU A 163 -5.24 -10.01 -2.55
C LEU A 163 -6.46 -9.08 -2.66
N ASP A 164 -7.56 -9.39 -1.99
CA ASP A 164 -8.74 -8.51 -1.89
C ASP A 164 -8.40 -7.17 -1.24
N ARG A 165 -7.63 -7.17 -0.13
CA ARG A 165 -7.20 -5.92 0.52
C ARG A 165 -6.24 -5.11 -0.33
N LEU A 166 -5.31 -5.75 -1.03
CA LEU A 166 -4.44 -5.07 -2.00
C LEU A 166 -5.23 -4.46 -3.16
N THR A 167 -6.26 -5.16 -3.63
CA THR A 167 -7.16 -4.66 -4.69
C THR A 167 -7.88 -3.40 -4.21
N LYS A 168 -8.53 -3.46 -3.04
CA LYS A 168 -9.19 -2.29 -2.43
C LYS A 168 -8.23 -1.12 -2.20
N PHE A 169 -7.00 -1.41 -1.74
CA PHE A 169 -5.96 -0.39 -1.59
C PHE A 169 -5.62 0.28 -2.93
N SER A 170 -5.47 -0.50 -4.00
CA SER A 170 -5.19 0.03 -5.34
C SER A 170 -6.34 0.85 -5.91
N GLU A 171 -7.59 0.39 -5.76
CA GLU A 171 -8.79 1.13 -6.15
C GLU A 171 -8.90 2.46 -5.39
N ALA A 172 -8.69 2.45 -4.08
CA ALA A 172 -8.66 3.65 -3.25
C ALA A 172 -7.54 4.61 -3.68
N SER A 173 -6.37 4.08 -4.04
CA SER A 173 -5.23 4.87 -4.53
C SER A 173 -5.52 5.54 -5.87
N VAL A 174 -6.15 4.83 -6.82
CA VAL A 174 -6.56 5.40 -8.11
C VAL A 174 -7.59 6.50 -7.90
N LYS A 175 -8.63 6.23 -7.11
CA LYS A 175 -9.66 7.23 -6.79
C LYS A 175 -9.06 8.47 -6.13
N MET A 176 -8.16 8.30 -5.17
CA MET A 176 -7.44 9.40 -4.52
C MET A 176 -6.69 10.25 -5.56
N CYS A 177 -5.96 9.62 -6.47
CA CYS A 177 -5.21 10.32 -7.52
C CYS A 177 -6.14 11.10 -8.46
N GLU A 178 -7.28 10.52 -8.87
CA GLU A 178 -8.28 11.18 -9.70
C GLU A 178 -8.90 12.39 -8.99
N ASP A 179 -9.29 12.23 -7.72
CA ASP A 179 -9.86 13.30 -6.90
C ASP A 179 -8.86 14.47 -6.74
N ILE A 180 -7.59 14.16 -6.47
CA ILE A 180 -6.51 15.15 -6.36
C ILE A 180 -6.31 15.86 -7.70
N HIS A 181 -6.30 15.12 -8.81
CA HIS A 181 -6.12 15.67 -10.14
C HIS A 181 -7.24 16.67 -10.48
N GLN A 182 -8.51 16.30 -10.24
CA GLN A 182 -9.65 17.18 -10.46
C GLN A 182 -9.57 18.47 -9.62
N LYS A 183 -9.23 18.35 -8.32
CA LYS A 183 -9.06 19.51 -7.44
C LYS A 183 -7.91 20.41 -7.88
N CYS A 184 -6.81 19.82 -8.34
CA CYS A 184 -5.66 20.54 -8.86
C CYS A 184 -6.02 21.33 -10.13
N GLU A 185 -6.76 20.72 -11.07
CA GLU A 185 -7.25 21.41 -12.27
C GLU A 185 -8.23 22.53 -11.93
N ALA A 186 -9.14 22.32 -10.99
CA ALA A 186 -10.04 23.37 -10.50
C ALA A 186 -9.26 24.55 -9.88
N ALA A 187 -8.25 24.25 -9.06
CA ALA A 187 -7.36 25.25 -8.47
C ALA A 187 -6.55 26.01 -9.53
N ARG A 188 -6.04 25.31 -10.56
CA ARG A 188 -5.34 25.91 -11.70
C ARG A 188 -6.24 26.87 -12.46
N ASN A 189 -7.44 26.44 -12.84
CA ASN A 189 -8.40 27.28 -13.54
C ASN A 189 -8.79 28.52 -12.74
N ALA A 190 -9.02 28.39 -11.43
CA ALA A 190 -9.30 29.54 -10.56
C ALA A 190 -8.10 30.50 -10.49
N TYR A 191 -6.89 29.96 -10.38
CA TYR A 191 -5.66 30.74 -10.28
C TYR A 191 -5.36 31.54 -11.55
N ASP A 192 -5.51 30.92 -12.72
CA ASP A 192 -5.21 31.54 -14.02
C ASP A 192 -6.25 32.59 -14.41
N ASN A 193 -7.52 32.35 -14.10
CA ASN A 193 -8.63 33.23 -14.45
C ASN A 193 -8.93 34.32 -13.41
N TYR A 194 -8.10 34.44 -12.37
CA TYR A 194 -8.32 35.40 -11.31
C TYR A 194 -8.30 36.86 -11.81
N LYS A 195 -9.42 37.56 -11.65
CA LYS A 195 -9.53 39.01 -11.85
C LYS A 195 -9.62 39.71 -10.50
N ALA A 196 -8.70 40.63 -10.24
CA ALA A 196 -8.72 41.43 -9.03
C ALA A 196 -9.99 42.31 -9.01
N PRO A 197 -10.71 42.40 -7.88
CA PRO A 197 -11.83 43.33 -7.78
C PRO A 197 -11.35 44.77 -7.98
N PRO A 198 -12.18 45.65 -8.59
CA PRO A 198 -11.83 47.05 -8.78
C PRO A 198 -11.53 47.69 -7.42
N ARG A 199 -10.41 48.42 -7.34
CA ARG A 199 -10.04 49.15 -6.13
C ARG A 199 -11.07 50.27 -5.92
N SER A 200 -11.85 50.21 -4.85
CA SER A 200 -12.61 51.37 -4.39
C SER A 200 -11.61 52.42 -3.89
N PHE A 201 -11.37 53.46 -4.68
CA PHE A 201 -10.72 54.66 -4.20
C PHE A 201 -11.75 55.45 -3.40
N SER A 202 -11.72 55.30 -2.08
CA SER A 202 -12.35 56.27 -1.19
C SER A 202 -11.48 57.53 -1.19
N ILE A 203 -12.03 58.62 -1.72
CA ILE A 203 -11.47 59.99 -1.64
C ILE A 203 -11.72 60.51 -0.23
#